data_AF-A0AAR2M1T4-F1
#
_entry.id   AF-A0AAR2M1T4-F1
#
_cell.length_a   1.000
_cell.length_b   1.000
_cell.length_c   1.000
_cell.angle_alpha   90.00
_cell.angle_beta   90.00
_cell.angle_gamma   90.00
#
_symmetry.space_group_name_H-M   'P 1'
#
loop_
_entity.id
_entity.type
_entity.pdbx_description
1 polymer ?
#
loop_
_entity_poly.entity_id
_entity_poly.type
_entity_poly.pdbx_seq_one_letter_code
_entity_poly.pdbx_strand_id
1 'polypeptide(L)'
;MAYQEGESLESWLNKATHPTNRQEDWEYIIGFCDQINKELEGPQIAVRLLVHKIHSPQEWEALQALTVLEACMKNCGRRFHNEVAKYRFLNELIKVVSPKYMGDTVSQNVKTKIIEMLYSWTVAFPNEAKISDAYQTLRRQGLVSSDPELTADKTLIPSPPTRPKNPVFDNEDMGKLLAELLRSKNPEDLQEANRLIKNMVKEDDARVQKLTKRLNTLEEVNNNVKLLGEMLSHYDRDRSSDADRELIKELYDRCDKLRRTAFKLATETEDNDTNLGDILQANDDLARVISLYKKVVQGESDGTENEEHKPAPREGEHKHTHTHTHTCTIHTVLFFSQNSLSMLFLGLSRLCFSFSLSHCLRNLQTLFNCGITGSITEVTVFIEIYEIEIDILSSGKALPVTAYDKDGVRVLLHFATDCPPGRPDVLVIVVSMLNTAPLPVQNIMLQAAVPKSMKVKLQSPTGTELAPFNPVLPPSSITQVMLLANPLKEKVRLRYKLMFLLGERQYCEVGEVDQFPPAERWGNL
;
A
#
# COMPACT_ATOMS: atom_id res chain seq x y z
N MET A 1 22.97 -31.69 -24.68
CA MET A 1 22.07 -30.87 -23.84
C MET A 1 21.07 -31.83 -23.21
N ALA A 2 21.28 -32.20 -21.95
CA ALA A 2 20.29 -32.99 -21.22
C ALA A 2 19.11 -32.05 -20.94
N TYR A 3 17.94 -32.39 -21.45
CA TYR A 3 16.70 -31.73 -21.03
C TYR A 3 16.57 -31.97 -19.52
N GLN A 4 16.50 -30.89 -18.73
CA GLN A 4 16.05 -31.00 -17.35
C GLN A 4 14.62 -31.54 -17.41
N GLU A 5 14.44 -32.83 -17.14
CA GLU A 5 13.14 -33.39 -16.80
C GLU A 5 12.60 -32.57 -15.63
N GLY A 6 11.47 -31.90 -15.83
CA GLY A 6 10.82 -31.17 -14.76
C GLY A 6 10.57 -32.11 -13.59
N GLU A 7 10.98 -31.72 -12.38
CA GLU A 7 10.80 -32.53 -11.19
C GLU A 7 9.30 -32.78 -10.95
N SER A 8 8.90 -34.06 -10.90
CA SER A 8 7.49 -34.46 -10.71
C SER A 8 7.00 -34.18 -9.29
N LEU A 9 5.67 -34.14 -9.09
CA LEU A 9 5.05 -34.05 -7.76
C LEU A 9 5.57 -35.11 -6.78
N GLU A 10 5.81 -36.33 -7.26
CA GLU A 10 6.37 -37.42 -6.46
C GLU A 10 7.81 -37.14 -6.03
N SER A 11 8.64 -36.59 -6.92
CA SER A 11 10.01 -36.19 -6.62
C SER A 11 10.05 -35.13 -5.51
N TRP A 12 9.29 -34.03 -5.70
CA TRP A 12 9.23 -32.95 -4.71
C TRP A 12 8.75 -33.43 -3.35
N LEU A 13 7.67 -34.23 -3.31
CA LEU A 13 7.13 -34.73 -2.04
C LEU A 13 8.10 -35.69 -1.34
N ASN A 14 8.79 -36.55 -2.08
CA ASN A 14 9.77 -37.48 -1.50
C ASN A 14 10.95 -36.75 -0.88
N LYS A 15 11.42 -35.65 -1.49
CA LYS A 15 12.47 -34.81 -0.91
C LYS A 15 11.96 -34.06 0.32
N ALA A 16 10.77 -33.47 0.24
CA ALA A 16 10.16 -32.71 1.35
C ALA A 16 9.84 -33.58 2.59
N THR A 17 9.53 -34.86 2.39
CA THR A 17 9.12 -35.79 3.48
C THR A 17 10.15 -36.87 3.77
N HIS A 18 11.40 -36.72 3.33
CA HIS A 18 12.41 -37.75 3.49
C HIS A 18 12.70 -38.01 5.00
N PRO A 19 12.74 -39.27 5.46
CA PRO A 19 12.92 -39.57 6.90
C PRO A 19 14.24 -39.11 7.52
N THR A 20 15.25 -38.82 6.69
CA THR A 20 16.57 -38.37 7.15
C THR A 20 16.69 -36.84 7.25
N ASN A 21 15.64 -36.10 6.89
CA ASN A 21 15.62 -34.66 7.01
C ASN A 21 15.77 -34.27 8.49
N ARG A 22 16.68 -33.35 8.79
CA ARG A 22 16.91 -32.89 10.19
C ARG A 22 15.89 -31.84 10.62
N GLN A 23 15.28 -31.16 9.67
CA GLN A 23 14.31 -30.08 9.84
C GLN A 23 13.41 -30.03 8.60
N GLU A 24 12.34 -29.25 8.68
CA GLU A 24 11.45 -28.98 7.56
C GLU A 24 12.20 -28.26 6.44
N ASP A 25 12.18 -28.84 5.24
CA ASP A 25 12.85 -28.26 4.08
C ASP A 25 11.85 -27.45 3.24
N TRP A 26 11.76 -26.16 3.58
CA TRP A 26 10.79 -25.24 2.98
C TRP A 26 10.98 -25.03 1.49
N GLU A 27 12.18 -25.24 0.96
CA GLU A 27 12.43 -25.17 -0.49
C GLU A 27 11.64 -26.27 -1.22
N TYR A 28 11.74 -27.52 -0.76
CA TYR A 28 11.01 -28.63 -1.35
C TYR A 28 9.49 -28.56 -1.07
N ILE A 29 9.09 -28.04 0.10
CA ILE A 29 7.68 -27.85 0.46
C ILE A 29 7.01 -26.83 -0.49
N ILE A 30 7.65 -25.68 -0.72
CA ILE A 30 7.13 -24.66 -1.63
C ILE A 30 7.21 -25.13 -3.08
N GLY A 31 8.29 -25.82 -3.48
CA GLY A 31 8.40 -26.44 -4.80
C GLY A 31 7.26 -27.42 -5.11
N PHE A 32 6.84 -28.23 -4.14
CA PHE A 32 5.68 -29.10 -4.27
C PHE A 32 4.37 -28.29 -4.46
N CYS A 33 4.16 -27.22 -3.68
CA CYS A 33 2.99 -26.33 -3.82
C CYS A 33 2.93 -25.68 -5.22
N ASP A 34 4.06 -25.17 -5.70
CA ASP A 34 4.14 -24.56 -7.03
C ASP A 34 3.84 -25.57 -8.13
N GLN A 35 4.33 -26.81 -8.00
CA GLN A 35 4.07 -27.86 -8.97
C GLN A 35 2.58 -28.27 -8.99
N ILE A 36 1.90 -28.31 -7.84
CA ILE A 36 0.44 -28.53 -7.77
C ILE A 36 -0.32 -27.50 -8.59
N ASN A 37 0.08 -26.23 -8.48
CA ASN A 37 -0.59 -25.12 -9.15
C ASN A 37 -0.34 -25.11 -10.66
N LYS A 38 0.83 -25.57 -11.11
CA LYS A 38 1.20 -25.68 -12.53
C LYS A 38 0.45 -26.78 -13.27
N GLU A 39 0.15 -27.90 -12.61
CA GLU A 39 -0.50 -29.06 -13.25
C GLU A 39 -2.04 -29.00 -13.20
N LEU A 40 -2.70 -29.43 -14.27
CA LEU A 40 -4.18 -29.47 -14.33
C LEU A 40 -4.77 -30.49 -13.34
N GLU A 41 -4.13 -31.66 -13.23
CA GLU A 41 -4.51 -32.73 -12.29
C GLU A 41 -3.68 -32.71 -10.99
N GLY A 42 -2.88 -31.67 -10.81
CA GLY A 42 -1.96 -31.53 -9.68
C GLY A 42 -2.65 -31.72 -8.32
N PRO A 43 -3.79 -31.06 -8.04
CA PRO A 43 -4.51 -31.25 -6.78
C PRO A 43 -4.93 -32.70 -6.50
N GLN A 44 -5.46 -33.41 -7.51
CA GLN A 44 -5.93 -34.80 -7.37
C GLN A 44 -4.77 -35.76 -7.12
N ILE A 45 -3.64 -35.56 -7.80
CA ILE A 45 -2.44 -36.37 -7.63
C ILE A 45 -1.82 -36.10 -6.25
N ALA A 46 -1.69 -34.83 -5.86
CA ALA A 46 -1.06 -34.43 -4.62
C ALA A 46 -1.78 -34.96 -3.38
N VAL A 47 -3.12 -34.86 -3.29
CA VAL A 47 -3.86 -35.39 -2.13
C VAL A 47 -3.68 -36.90 -2.00
N ARG A 48 -3.55 -37.63 -3.11
CA ARG A 48 -3.29 -39.09 -3.10
C ARG A 48 -1.90 -39.41 -2.56
N LEU A 49 -0.88 -38.67 -3.00
CA LEU A 49 0.50 -38.84 -2.54
C LEU A 49 0.67 -38.45 -1.07
N LEU A 50 0.03 -37.34 -0.65
CA LEU A 50 0.03 -36.88 0.74
C LEU A 50 -0.58 -37.92 1.68
N VAL A 51 -1.73 -38.51 1.33
CA VAL A 51 -2.34 -39.58 2.14
C VAL A 51 -1.37 -40.73 2.36
N HIS A 52 -0.68 -41.17 1.30
CA HIS A 52 0.29 -42.26 1.41
C HIS A 52 1.42 -41.92 2.40
N LYS A 53 1.94 -40.68 2.39
CA LYS A 53 2.99 -40.23 3.31
C LYS A 53 2.47 -40.02 4.74
N ILE A 54 1.25 -39.52 4.92
CA ILE A 54 0.60 -39.34 6.23
C ILE A 54 0.34 -40.71 6.90
N HIS A 55 0.09 -41.76 6.11
CA HIS A 55 -0.07 -43.13 6.60
C HIS A 55 1.26 -43.82 6.92
N SER A 56 2.39 -43.13 6.78
CA SER A 56 3.70 -43.72 7.07
C SER A 56 3.78 -44.18 8.54
N PRO A 57 4.35 -45.38 8.80
CA PRO A 57 4.64 -45.81 10.16
C PRO A 57 5.77 -45.00 10.80
N GLN A 58 6.55 -44.26 10.01
CA GLN A 58 7.61 -43.40 10.51
C GLN A 58 7.01 -42.06 10.93
N GLU A 59 6.98 -41.80 12.25
CA GLU A 59 6.40 -40.59 12.84
C GLU A 59 6.89 -39.31 12.15
N TRP A 60 8.20 -39.21 11.89
CA TRP A 60 8.78 -38.01 11.28
C TRP A 60 8.39 -37.80 9.81
N GLU A 61 8.24 -38.88 9.03
CA GLU A 61 7.75 -38.77 7.64
C GLU A 61 6.27 -38.32 7.63
N ALA A 62 5.45 -38.88 8.52
CA ALA A 62 4.05 -38.50 8.65
C ALA A 62 3.89 -37.04 9.11
N LEU A 63 4.70 -36.59 10.08
CA LEU A 63 4.68 -35.19 10.54
C LEU A 63 5.09 -34.22 9.43
N GLN A 64 6.17 -34.50 8.68
CA GLN A 64 6.58 -33.68 7.54
C GLN A 64 5.48 -33.64 6.46
N ALA A 65 4.80 -34.77 6.19
CA ALA A 65 3.69 -34.80 5.24
C ALA A 65 2.50 -33.95 5.69
N LEU A 66 2.23 -33.89 7.00
CA LEU A 66 1.22 -32.99 7.57
C LEU A 66 1.64 -31.52 7.45
N THR A 67 2.93 -31.19 7.63
CA THR A 67 3.46 -29.84 7.35
C THR A 67 3.28 -29.47 5.88
N VAL A 68 3.60 -30.38 4.95
CA VAL A 68 3.39 -30.15 3.51
C VAL A 68 1.91 -29.92 3.20
N LEU A 69 1.02 -30.72 3.78
CA LEU A 69 -0.43 -30.55 3.62
C LEU A 69 -0.92 -29.19 4.15
N GLU A 70 -0.41 -28.75 5.30
CA GLU A 70 -0.70 -27.42 5.86
C GLU A 70 -0.25 -26.30 4.90
N ALA A 71 0.99 -26.40 4.38
CA ALA A 71 1.51 -25.46 3.40
C ALA A 71 0.69 -25.45 2.10
N CYS A 72 0.24 -26.61 1.60
CA CYS A 72 -0.61 -26.70 0.42
C CYS A 72 -1.97 -26.03 0.65
N MET A 73 -2.57 -26.22 1.83
CA MET A 73 -3.82 -25.54 2.20
C MET A 73 -3.66 -24.01 2.30
N LYS A 74 -2.45 -23.51 2.62
CA LYS A 74 -2.14 -22.07 2.63
C LYS A 74 -1.88 -21.50 1.22
N ASN A 75 -1.23 -22.27 0.33
CA ASN A 75 -0.65 -21.73 -0.91
C ASN A 75 -1.29 -22.20 -2.24
N CYS A 76 -2.10 -23.27 -2.25
CA CYS A 76 -2.63 -23.86 -3.51
C CYS A 76 -4.06 -23.42 -3.87
N GLY A 77 -4.69 -22.60 -3.03
CA GLY A 77 -6.01 -22.01 -3.28
C GLY A 77 -7.16 -23.02 -3.46
N ARG A 78 -8.27 -22.53 -4.04
CA ARG A 78 -9.57 -23.24 -4.05
C ARG A 78 -9.55 -24.61 -4.73
N ARG A 79 -8.73 -24.79 -5.78
CA ARG A 79 -8.65 -26.08 -6.50
C ARG A 79 -8.16 -27.20 -5.58
N PHE A 80 -7.18 -26.92 -4.74
CA PHE A 80 -6.67 -27.86 -3.75
C PHE A 80 -7.62 -28.02 -2.56
N HIS A 81 -8.19 -26.92 -2.07
CA HIS A 81 -9.20 -26.94 -0.98
C HIS A 81 -10.37 -27.87 -1.33
N ASN A 82 -10.87 -27.81 -2.57
CA ASN A 82 -11.97 -28.65 -3.05
C ASN A 82 -11.65 -30.15 -3.04
N GLU A 83 -10.38 -30.55 -3.20
CA GLU A 83 -9.96 -31.95 -3.11
C GLU A 83 -9.87 -32.40 -1.65
N VAL A 84 -9.29 -31.56 -0.78
CA VAL A 84 -9.19 -31.82 0.67
C VAL A 84 -10.55 -31.88 1.35
N ALA A 85 -11.52 -31.06 0.93
CA ALA A 85 -12.87 -31.01 1.48
C ALA A 85 -13.77 -32.22 1.09
N LYS A 86 -13.26 -33.19 0.32
CA LYS A 86 -14.01 -34.41 -0.02
C LYS A 86 -13.90 -35.44 1.11
N TYR A 87 -15.00 -36.15 1.38
CA TYR A 87 -15.00 -37.30 2.30
C TYR A 87 -13.94 -38.34 1.97
N ARG A 88 -13.61 -38.52 0.67
CA ARG A 88 -12.55 -39.42 0.24
C ARG A 88 -11.20 -39.09 0.89
N PHE A 89 -10.88 -37.81 1.08
CA PHE A 89 -9.64 -37.39 1.73
C PHE A 89 -9.80 -37.34 3.24
N LEU A 90 -10.86 -36.69 3.74
CA LEU A 90 -11.11 -36.52 5.18
C LEU A 90 -11.19 -37.86 5.94
N ASN A 91 -11.78 -38.89 5.32
CA ASN A 91 -11.84 -40.22 5.92
C ASN A 91 -10.46 -40.87 6.08
N GLU A 92 -9.49 -40.55 5.24
CA GLU A 92 -8.12 -41.06 5.39
C GLU A 92 -7.43 -40.43 6.61
N LEU A 93 -7.73 -39.18 6.96
CA LEU A 93 -7.27 -38.57 8.20
C LEU A 93 -7.97 -39.17 9.43
N ILE A 94 -9.28 -39.41 9.35
CA ILE A 94 -10.04 -40.06 10.43
C ILE A 94 -9.49 -41.46 10.73
N LYS A 95 -9.10 -42.24 9.71
CA LYS A 95 -8.49 -43.57 9.90
C LYS A 95 -7.18 -43.52 10.70
N VAL A 96 -6.37 -42.46 10.51
CA VAL A 96 -5.10 -42.29 11.23
C VAL A 96 -5.34 -42.00 12.71
N VAL A 97 -6.38 -41.23 13.04
CA VAL A 97 -6.68 -40.81 14.42
C VAL A 97 -7.51 -41.87 15.17
N SER A 98 -8.42 -42.54 14.49
CA SER A 98 -9.40 -43.42 15.13
C SER A 98 -8.78 -44.77 15.54
N PRO A 99 -8.92 -45.19 16.82
CA PRO A 99 -8.48 -46.50 17.31
C PRO A 99 -9.07 -47.68 16.53
N LYS A 100 -10.24 -47.49 15.91
CA LYS A 100 -10.88 -48.52 15.07
C LYS A 100 -10.06 -48.90 13.83
N TYR A 101 -9.05 -48.12 13.48
CA TYR A 101 -8.20 -48.31 12.31
C TYR A 101 -6.73 -48.26 12.72
N MET A 102 -6.05 -47.13 12.55
CA MET A 102 -4.60 -47.01 12.78
C MET A 102 -4.26 -46.26 14.07
N GLY A 103 -5.26 -45.72 14.78
CA GLY A 103 -5.05 -44.80 15.91
C GLY A 103 -4.26 -45.37 17.09
N ASP A 104 -4.25 -46.69 17.28
CA ASP A 104 -3.48 -47.36 18.34
C ASP A 104 -2.00 -47.51 17.99
N THR A 105 -1.68 -47.58 16.70
CA THR A 105 -0.30 -47.75 16.19
C THR A 105 0.40 -46.42 15.89
N VAL A 106 -0.36 -45.36 15.65
CA VAL A 106 0.16 -44.04 15.27
C VAL A 106 0.49 -43.21 16.51
N SER A 107 1.59 -42.46 16.45
CA SER A 107 2.05 -41.62 17.57
C SER A 107 1.01 -40.57 17.97
N GLN A 108 1.03 -40.18 19.25
CA GLN A 108 0.11 -39.16 19.75
C GLN A 108 0.34 -37.81 19.06
N ASN A 109 1.58 -37.47 18.70
CA ASN A 109 1.90 -36.20 18.05
C ASN A 109 1.23 -36.07 16.67
N VAL A 110 1.27 -37.13 15.87
CA VAL A 110 0.61 -37.18 14.55
C VAL A 110 -0.91 -37.03 14.71
N LYS A 111 -1.50 -37.75 15.67
CA LYS A 111 -2.94 -37.66 15.96
C LYS A 111 -3.36 -36.26 16.40
N THR A 112 -2.63 -35.66 17.32
CA THR A 112 -2.86 -34.30 17.81
C THR A 112 -2.76 -33.28 16.66
N LYS A 113 -1.72 -33.36 15.81
CA LYS A 113 -1.56 -32.47 14.66
C LYS A 113 -2.72 -32.57 13.67
N ILE A 114 -3.22 -33.77 13.38
CA ILE A 114 -4.39 -33.95 12.51
C ILE A 114 -5.66 -33.33 13.13
N ILE A 115 -5.88 -33.51 14.43
CA ILE A 115 -7.02 -32.93 15.14
C ILE A 115 -6.94 -31.39 15.12
N GLU A 116 -5.77 -30.81 15.40
CA GLU A 116 -5.53 -29.37 15.33
C GLU A 116 -5.80 -28.82 13.93
N MET A 117 -5.30 -29.50 12.90
CA MET A 117 -5.51 -29.10 11.51
C MET A 117 -7.00 -29.15 11.14
N LEU A 118 -7.69 -30.26 11.40
CA LEU A 118 -9.12 -30.39 11.13
C LEU A 118 -9.92 -29.29 11.84
N TYR A 119 -9.64 -29.02 13.12
CA TYR A 119 -10.29 -27.93 13.85
C TYR A 119 -10.02 -26.57 13.19
N SER A 120 -8.76 -26.26 12.88
CA SER A 120 -8.40 -25.00 12.21
C SER A 120 -9.13 -24.80 10.88
N TRP A 121 -9.41 -25.89 10.16
CA TRP A 121 -10.14 -25.86 8.90
C TRP A 121 -11.64 -25.65 9.10
N THR A 122 -12.24 -26.18 10.18
CA THR A 122 -13.65 -25.87 10.50
C THR A 122 -13.86 -24.38 10.75
N VAL A 123 -12.85 -23.71 11.32
CA VAL A 123 -12.86 -22.28 11.61
C VAL A 123 -12.57 -21.46 10.35
N ALA A 124 -11.59 -21.86 9.54
CA ALA A 124 -11.22 -21.15 8.32
C ALA A 124 -12.22 -21.32 7.16
N PHE A 125 -12.94 -22.45 7.11
CA PHE A 125 -13.90 -22.78 6.06
C PHE A 125 -15.27 -23.14 6.64
N PRO A 126 -15.98 -22.19 7.27
CA PRO A 126 -17.25 -22.48 7.94
C PRO A 126 -18.34 -22.99 6.98
N ASN A 127 -18.21 -22.69 5.68
CA ASN A 127 -19.14 -23.14 4.64
C ASN A 127 -18.89 -24.58 4.16
N GLU A 128 -17.76 -25.19 4.51
CA GLU A 128 -17.41 -26.56 4.11
C GLU A 128 -17.93 -27.58 5.12
N ALA A 129 -19.22 -27.89 5.05
CA ALA A 129 -19.92 -28.77 6.01
C ALA A 129 -19.22 -30.13 6.23
N LYS A 130 -18.60 -30.70 5.20
CA LYS A 130 -17.91 -32.00 5.27
C LYS A 130 -16.70 -31.97 6.21
N ILE A 131 -15.97 -30.86 6.26
CA ILE A 131 -14.83 -30.69 7.17
C ILE A 131 -15.34 -30.63 8.62
N SER A 132 -16.40 -29.86 8.85
CA SER A 132 -17.09 -29.79 10.14
C SER A 132 -17.61 -31.17 10.57
N ASP A 133 -18.26 -31.91 9.68
CA ASP A 133 -18.77 -33.25 9.96
C ASP A 133 -17.66 -34.25 10.33
N ALA A 134 -16.50 -34.17 9.66
CA ALA A 134 -15.33 -34.98 9.96
C ALA A 134 -14.80 -34.69 11.38
N TYR A 135 -14.64 -33.42 11.74
CA TYR A 135 -14.20 -33.03 13.08
C TYR A 135 -15.21 -33.43 14.16
N GLN A 136 -16.50 -33.19 13.93
CA GLN A 136 -17.57 -33.60 14.86
C GLN A 136 -17.65 -35.13 15.02
N THR A 137 -17.27 -35.89 14.00
CA THR A 137 -17.17 -37.35 14.11
C THR A 137 -16.07 -37.77 15.09
N LEU A 138 -14.92 -37.09 15.11
CA LEU A 138 -13.87 -37.34 16.09
C LEU A 138 -14.32 -36.96 17.51
N ARG A 139 -15.03 -35.83 17.67
CA ARG A 139 -15.62 -35.43 18.95
C ARG A 139 -16.61 -36.47 19.48
N ARG A 140 -17.53 -36.94 18.64
CA ARG A 140 -18.52 -37.97 19.02
C ARG A 140 -17.89 -39.31 19.40
N GLN A 141 -16.73 -39.64 18.85
CA GLN A 141 -15.96 -40.84 19.21
C GLN A 141 -15.18 -40.67 20.52
N GLY A 142 -15.23 -39.50 21.17
CA GLY A 142 -14.48 -39.21 22.40
C GLY A 142 -12.98 -38.99 22.17
N LEU A 143 -12.55 -38.79 20.92
CA LEU A 143 -11.14 -38.61 20.56
C LEU A 143 -10.66 -37.16 20.74
N VAL A 144 -11.59 -36.24 20.99
CA VAL A 144 -11.33 -34.82 21.23
C VAL A 144 -12.12 -34.40 22.48
N SER A 145 -11.41 -34.17 23.58
CA SER A 145 -12.02 -33.79 24.87
C SER A 145 -12.39 -32.31 24.94
N SER A 146 -11.55 -31.45 24.36
CA SER A 146 -11.74 -30.00 24.27
C SER A 146 -11.24 -29.52 22.92
N ASP A 147 -11.84 -28.45 22.40
CA ASP A 147 -11.39 -27.84 21.14
C ASP A 147 -9.96 -27.27 21.33
N PRO A 148 -9.02 -27.52 20.39
CA PRO A 148 -7.65 -27.02 20.50
C PRO A 148 -7.56 -25.49 20.52
N GLU A 149 -6.61 -24.93 21.27
CA GLU A 149 -6.33 -23.49 21.21
C GLU A 149 -5.65 -23.14 19.87
N LEU A 150 -6.32 -22.33 19.05
CA LEU A 150 -5.79 -21.86 17.77
C LEU A 150 -4.91 -20.62 17.99
N THR A 151 -3.59 -20.77 17.80
CA THR A 151 -2.67 -19.64 17.68
C THR A 151 -2.76 -19.06 16.26
N ALA A 152 -2.58 -17.74 16.11
CA ALA A 152 -2.72 -17.05 14.81
C ALA A 152 -1.92 -17.72 13.67
N ASP A 153 -0.70 -18.20 13.94
CA ASP A 153 0.17 -18.87 12.97
C ASP A 153 -0.33 -20.24 12.48
N LYS A 154 -1.18 -20.91 13.28
CA LYS A 154 -1.77 -22.23 12.99
C LYS A 154 -3.12 -22.12 12.27
N THR A 155 -3.64 -20.91 12.06
CA THR A 155 -4.91 -20.72 11.35
C THR A 155 -4.67 -20.58 9.84
N LEU A 156 -5.55 -21.19 9.02
CA LEU A 156 -5.63 -20.91 7.58
C LEU A 156 -6.40 -19.62 7.27
N ILE A 157 -6.95 -18.98 8.31
CA ILE A 157 -7.41 -17.61 8.20
C ILE A 157 -6.18 -16.81 7.82
N PRO A 158 -6.20 -16.05 6.70
CA PRO A 158 -5.14 -15.10 6.44
C PRO A 158 -5.00 -14.27 7.72
N SER A 159 -3.84 -14.34 8.39
CA SER A 159 -3.54 -13.35 9.41
C SER A 159 -3.87 -12.01 8.75
N PRO A 160 -4.77 -11.18 9.31
CA PRO A 160 -4.98 -9.85 8.75
C PRO A 160 -3.57 -9.31 8.58
N PRO A 161 -3.17 -8.98 7.33
CA PRO A 161 -1.77 -8.85 6.93
C PRO A 161 -1.08 -8.11 8.05
N THR A 162 -0.09 -8.74 8.70
CA THR A 162 0.51 -8.23 9.95
C THR A 162 0.66 -6.74 9.77
N ARG A 163 -0.27 -5.97 10.34
CA ARG A 163 -0.21 -4.54 10.16
C ARG A 163 1.12 -4.20 10.77
N PRO A 164 1.97 -3.42 10.09
CA PRO A 164 3.11 -2.83 10.76
C PRO A 164 2.60 -2.29 12.10
N LYS A 165 3.32 -2.50 13.20
CA LYS A 165 2.88 -1.99 14.51
C LYS A 165 2.67 -0.48 14.35
N ASN A 166 1.41 -0.10 14.21
CA ASN A 166 1.01 1.25 13.83
C ASN A 166 0.47 1.91 15.09
N PRO A 167 1.06 3.02 15.55
CA PRO A 167 0.53 3.78 16.68
C PRO A 167 -0.88 4.36 16.44
N VAL A 168 -1.45 4.22 15.23
CA VAL A 168 -2.87 4.51 14.96
C VAL A 168 -3.80 3.54 15.71
N PHE A 169 -3.34 2.33 16.03
CA PHE A 169 -4.06 1.38 16.89
C PHE A 169 -3.76 1.54 18.39
N ASP A 170 -2.87 2.44 18.80
CA ASP A 170 -2.66 2.74 20.23
C ASP A 170 -3.83 3.53 20.82
N ASN A 171 -4.72 4.08 19.99
CA ASN A 171 -6.04 4.47 20.44
C ASN A 171 -6.90 3.20 20.60
N GLU A 172 -6.61 2.43 21.65
CA GLU A 172 -7.33 1.22 22.07
C GLU A 172 -8.86 1.46 22.06
N ASP A 173 -9.27 2.70 22.35
CA ASP A 173 -10.64 3.19 22.34
C ASP A 173 -11.28 3.22 20.94
N MET A 174 -10.52 3.59 19.91
CA MET A 174 -11.01 3.64 18.53
C MET A 174 -11.16 2.24 17.93
N GLY A 175 -10.26 1.32 18.28
CA GLY A 175 -10.37 -0.09 17.92
C GLY A 175 -11.59 -0.77 18.58
N LYS A 176 -11.82 -0.48 19.87
CA LYS A 176 -13.00 -0.95 20.62
C LYS A 176 -14.30 -0.40 20.03
N LEU A 177 -14.35 0.90 19.74
CA LEU A 177 -15.52 1.53 19.13
C LEU A 177 -15.85 0.92 17.76
N LEU A 178 -14.84 0.69 16.92
CA LEU A 178 -15.05 0.05 15.62
C LEU A 178 -15.62 -1.37 15.74
N ALA A 179 -15.09 -2.16 16.69
CA ALA A 179 -15.57 -3.51 16.94
C ALA A 179 -17.03 -3.53 17.45
N GLU A 180 -17.40 -2.55 18.29
CA GLU A 180 -18.77 -2.37 18.78
C GLU A 180 -19.73 -2.00 17.64
N LEU A 181 -19.35 -1.05 16.78
CA LEU A 181 -20.16 -0.60 15.64
C LEU A 181 -20.39 -1.73 14.62
N LEU A 182 -19.37 -2.55 14.33
CA LEU A 182 -19.48 -3.68 13.42
C LEU A 182 -20.33 -4.85 13.97
N ARG A 183 -20.45 -4.96 15.29
CA ARG A 183 -21.29 -5.98 15.95
C ARG A 183 -22.77 -5.58 16.01
N SER A 184 -23.07 -4.30 15.82
CA SER A 184 -24.44 -3.79 15.82
C SER A 184 -25.22 -4.29 14.58
N LYS A 185 -26.52 -4.52 14.77
CA LYS A 185 -27.45 -4.86 13.67
C LYS A 185 -28.13 -3.61 13.09
N ASN A 186 -27.85 -2.44 13.66
CA ASN A 186 -28.40 -1.17 13.19
C ASN A 186 -27.66 -0.72 11.91
N PRO A 187 -28.37 -0.42 10.81
CA PRO A 187 -27.74 0.06 9.58
C PRO A 187 -26.96 1.38 9.77
N GLU A 188 -27.34 2.24 10.72
CA GLU A 188 -26.62 3.50 10.98
C GLU A 188 -25.25 3.27 11.64
N ASP A 189 -25.18 2.34 12.60
CA ASP A 189 -23.91 1.98 13.25
C ASP A 189 -22.93 1.33 12.27
N LEU A 190 -23.46 0.53 11.33
CA LEU A 190 -22.67 -0.07 10.26
C LEU A 190 -22.15 0.98 9.27
N GLN A 191 -22.94 2.02 8.97
CA GLN A 191 -22.48 3.15 8.16
C GLN A 191 -21.36 3.92 8.87
N GLU A 192 -21.48 4.12 10.19
CA GLU A 192 -20.45 4.78 10.98
C GLU A 192 -19.16 3.93 11.08
N ALA A 193 -19.28 2.61 11.21
CA ALA A 193 -18.15 1.69 11.13
C ALA A 193 -17.43 1.79 9.77
N ASN A 194 -18.17 1.82 8.66
CA ASN A 194 -17.59 1.95 7.32
C ASN A 194 -16.88 3.29 7.13
N ARG A 195 -17.45 4.38 7.67
CA ARG A 195 -16.83 5.71 7.66
C ARG A 195 -15.53 5.72 8.48
N LEU A 196 -15.54 5.08 9.64
CA LEU A 196 -14.38 4.96 10.52
C LEU A 196 -13.26 4.13 9.86
N ILE A 197 -13.59 2.98 9.29
CA ILE A 197 -12.64 2.14 8.53
C ILE A 197 -12.00 2.95 7.39
N LYS A 198 -12.80 3.69 6.63
CA LYS A 198 -12.32 4.49 5.51
C LYS A 198 -11.31 5.55 5.92
N ASN A 199 -11.59 6.28 7.01
CA ASN A 199 -10.67 7.27 7.55
C ASN A 199 -9.37 6.61 8.06
N MET A 200 -9.49 5.49 8.78
CA MET A 200 -8.34 4.76 9.28
C MET A 200 -7.45 4.23 8.16
N VAL A 201 -8.04 3.72 7.06
CA VAL A 201 -7.30 3.26 5.88
C VAL A 201 -6.58 4.43 5.22
N LYS A 202 -7.25 5.57 5.03
CA LYS A 202 -6.65 6.76 4.42
C LYS A 202 -5.48 7.33 5.23
N GLU A 203 -5.63 7.40 6.55
CA GLU A 203 -4.55 7.82 7.45
C GLU A 203 -3.40 6.81 7.43
N ASP A 204 -3.70 5.52 7.35
CA ASP A 204 -2.68 4.47 7.29
C ASP A 204 -1.91 4.51 5.96
N ASP A 205 -2.59 4.68 4.82
CA ASP A 205 -1.98 4.84 3.51
C ASP A 205 -1.07 6.07 3.46
N ALA A 206 -1.52 7.22 3.97
CA ALA A 206 -0.71 8.44 4.03
C ALA A 206 0.55 8.24 4.89
N ARG A 207 0.43 7.52 6.01
CA ARG A 207 1.54 7.21 6.90
C ARG A 207 2.52 6.21 6.26
N VAL A 208 2.02 5.16 5.59
CA VAL A 208 2.84 4.19 4.83
C VAL A 208 3.58 4.90 3.70
N GLN A 209 2.93 5.81 2.98
CA GLN A 209 3.59 6.62 1.95
C GLN A 209 4.68 7.52 2.54
N LYS A 210 4.44 8.17 3.70
CA LYS A 210 5.46 8.96 4.40
C LYS A 210 6.65 8.10 4.82
N LEU A 211 6.39 6.91 5.38
CA LEU A 211 7.43 5.96 5.79
C LEU A 211 8.24 5.45 4.59
N THR A 212 7.56 5.03 3.52
CA THR A 212 8.19 4.52 2.29
C THR A 212 9.06 5.59 1.63
N LYS A 213 8.54 6.82 1.51
CA LYS A 213 9.30 7.96 1.01
C LYS A 213 10.55 8.21 1.85
N ARG A 214 10.44 8.10 3.18
CA ARG A 214 11.57 8.27 4.08
C ARG A 214 12.62 7.18 3.87
N LEU A 215 12.22 5.91 3.90
CA LEU A 215 13.12 4.77 3.71
C LEU A 215 13.86 4.87 2.38
N ASN A 216 13.15 5.11 1.29
CA ASN A 216 13.77 5.27 -0.04
C ASN A 216 14.77 6.43 -0.08
N THR A 217 14.45 7.55 0.57
CA THR A 217 15.37 8.71 0.63
C THR A 217 16.62 8.37 1.44
N LEU A 218 16.48 7.71 2.60
CA LEU A 218 17.62 7.34 3.45
C LEU A 218 18.51 6.29 2.77
N GLU A 219 17.91 5.34 2.07
CA GLU A 219 18.66 4.36 1.26
C GLU A 219 19.42 5.04 0.12
N GLU A 220 18.78 5.97 -0.60
CA GLU A 220 19.42 6.73 -1.66
C GLU A 220 20.60 7.55 -1.10
N VAL A 221 20.44 8.19 0.07
CA VAL A 221 21.52 8.89 0.76
C VAL A 221 22.67 7.95 1.08
N ASN A 222 22.40 6.81 1.72
CA ASN A 222 23.44 5.84 2.11
C ASN A 222 24.23 5.33 0.90
N ASN A 223 23.55 5.00 -0.20
CA ASN A 223 24.20 4.52 -1.42
C ASN A 223 25.05 5.61 -2.09
N ASN A 224 24.54 6.83 -2.21
CA ASN A 224 25.28 7.93 -2.83
C ASN A 224 26.46 8.41 -1.97
N VAL A 225 26.30 8.49 -0.65
CA VAL A 225 27.39 8.86 0.27
C VAL A 225 28.53 7.85 0.20
N LYS A 226 28.21 6.54 0.23
CA LYS A 226 29.23 5.48 0.12
C LYS A 226 29.96 5.53 -1.21
N LEU A 227 29.22 5.55 -2.32
CA LEU A 227 29.82 5.56 -3.65
C LEU A 227 30.67 6.81 -3.89
N LEU A 228 30.18 7.99 -3.52
CA LEU A 228 30.96 9.23 -3.63
C LEU A 228 32.20 9.18 -2.73
N GLY A 229 32.09 8.66 -1.51
CA GLY A 229 33.23 8.47 -0.61
C GLY A 229 34.29 7.53 -1.19
N GLU A 230 33.88 6.40 -1.76
CA GLU A 230 34.76 5.44 -2.42
C GLU A 230 35.45 6.06 -3.64
N MET A 231 34.70 6.72 -4.51
CA MET A 231 35.24 7.38 -5.69
C MET A 231 36.22 8.51 -5.33
N LEU A 232 35.93 9.28 -4.27
CA LEU A 232 36.83 10.32 -3.76
C LEU A 232 38.11 9.74 -3.13
N SER A 233 38.06 8.54 -2.55
CA SER A 233 39.24 7.90 -1.95
C SER A 233 40.28 7.47 -3.00
N HIS A 234 39.83 7.19 -4.22
CA HIS A 234 40.66 6.82 -5.37
C HIS A 234 40.90 7.99 -6.34
N TYR A 235 40.41 9.18 -6.02
CA TYR A 235 40.54 10.35 -6.87
C TYR A 235 41.98 10.90 -6.85
N ASP A 236 42.53 11.07 -8.03
CA ASP A 236 43.81 11.73 -8.28
C ASP A 236 43.60 12.79 -9.37
N ARG A 237 43.95 14.04 -9.03
CA ARG A 237 43.71 15.21 -9.87
C ARG A 237 44.39 15.14 -11.25
N ASP A 238 45.45 14.37 -11.38
CA ASP A 238 46.22 14.25 -12.62
C ASP A 238 46.05 12.87 -13.29
N ARG A 239 45.64 11.85 -12.54
CA ARG A 239 45.52 10.45 -13.05
C ARG A 239 44.11 9.93 -13.23
N SER A 240 43.09 10.49 -12.57
CA SER A 240 41.70 10.02 -12.72
C SER A 240 41.15 10.36 -14.11
N SER A 241 40.40 9.41 -14.70
CA SER A 241 39.84 9.54 -16.05
C SER A 241 38.76 10.63 -16.11
N ASP A 242 38.49 11.17 -17.30
CA ASP A 242 37.44 12.18 -17.48
C ASP A 242 36.04 11.63 -17.15
N ALA A 243 35.81 10.34 -17.40
CA ALA A 243 34.57 9.66 -17.02
C ALA A 243 34.39 9.59 -15.50
N ASP A 244 35.46 9.30 -14.75
CA ASP A 244 35.42 9.27 -13.28
C ASP A 244 35.15 10.66 -12.72
N ARG A 245 35.74 11.71 -13.31
CA ARG A 245 35.53 13.11 -12.90
C ARG A 245 34.09 13.54 -13.11
N GLU A 246 33.49 13.18 -14.25
CA GLU A 246 32.10 13.47 -14.55
C GLU A 246 31.15 12.74 -13.59
N LEU A 247 31.40 11.46 -13.34
CA LEU A 247 30.62 10.66 -12.39
C LEU A 247 30.72 11.21 -10.96
N ILE A 248 31.92 11.56 -10.49
CA ILE A 248 32.15 12.15 -9.17
C ILE A 248 31.39 13.48 -9.03
N LYS A 249 31.37 14.30 -10.08
CA LYS A 249 30.60 15.55 -10.10
C LYS A 249 29.09 15.31 -10.06
N GLU A 250 28.59 14.33 -10.82
CA GLU A 250 27.16 13.98 -10.82
C GLU A 250 26.72 13.46 -9.44
N LEU A 251 27.52 12.60 -8.82
CA LEU A 251 27.28 12.08 -7.47
C LEU A 251 27.27 13.22 -6.44
N TYR A 252 28.20 14.18 -6.55
CA TYR A 252 28.20 15.38 -5.70
C TYR A 252 26.90 16.19 -5.84
N ASP A 253 26.48 16.50 -7.07
CA ASP A 253 25.27 17.27 -7.33
C ASP A 253 24.02 16.54 -6.79
N ARG A 254 24.03 15.20 -6.84
CA ARG A 254 22.98 14.36 -6.28
C ARG A 254 22.99 14.38 -4.75
N CYS A 255 24.16 14.25 -4.10
CA CYS A 255 24.29 14.40 -2.65
C CYS A 255 23.82 15.78 -2.15
N ASP A 256 24.14 16.88 -2.84
CA ASP A 256 23.69 18.22 -2.43
C ASP A 256 22.16 18.40 -2.57
N LYS A 257 21.54 17.81 -3.60
CA LYS A 257 20.08 17.74 -3.72
C LYS A 257 19.46 16.92 -2.59
N LEU A 258 20.02 15.75 -2.29
CA LEU A 258 19.55 14.89 -1.20
C LEU A 258 19.66 15.56 0.16
N ARG A 259 20.68 16.40 0.39
CA ARG A 259 20.83 17.16 1.64
C ARG A 259 19.66 18.11 1.88
N ARG A 260 19.21 18.81 0.84
CA ARG A 260 18.00 19.66 0.91
C ARG A 260 16.75 18.83 1.22
N THR A 261 16.63 17.65 0.61
CA THR A 261 15.52 16.74 0.85
C THR A 261 15.52 16.19 2.28
N ALA A 262 16.67 15.76 2.80
CA ALA A 262 16.84 15.27 4.17
C ALA A 262 16.50 16.35 5.20
N PHE A 263 16.94 17.59 4.98
CA PHE A 263 16.59 18.73 5.84
C PHE A 263 15.08 19.01 5.85
N LYS A 264 14.44 18.96 4.68
CA LYS A 264 12.98 19.11 4.57
C LYS A 264 12.25 17.97 5.32
N LEU A 265 12.72 16.73 5.19
CA LEU A 265 12.17 15.58 5.91
C LEU A 265 12.30 15.74 7.42
N ALA A 266 13.45 16.22 7.92
CA ALA A 266 13.63 16.50 9.34
C ALA A 266 12.65 17.58 9.83
N THR A 267 12.44 18.63 9.04
CA THR A 267 11.51 19.74 9.38
C THR A 267 10.03 19.30 9.36
N GLU A 268 9.68 18.31 8.54
CA GLU A 268 8.33 17.73 8.43
C GLU A 268 8.09 16.57 9.41
N THR A 269 9.09 16.22 10.22
CA THR A 269 9.03 15.16 11.23
C THR A 269 8.81 15.77 12.60
N GLU A 270 7.91 15.18 13.39
CA GLU A 270 7.62 15.65 14.75
C GLU A 270 8.79 15.34 15.69
N ASP A 271 9.04 16.19 16.68
CA ASP A 271 10.18 16.05 17.60
C ASP A 271 10.14 14.74 18.42
N ASN A 272 8.95 14.15 18.57
CA ASN A 272 8.71 12.92 19.34
C ASN A 272 8.88 11.65 18.48
N ASP A 273 9.13 11.80 17.18
CA ASP A 273 9.29 10.67 16.28
C ASP A 273 10.64 9.99 16.54
N THR A 274 10.58 8.73 16.97
CA THR A 274 11.74 7.85 17.22
C THR A 274 12.75 7.80 16.08
N ASN A 275 12.33 8.17 14.87
CA ASN A 275 13.11 8.07 13.66
C ASN A 275 13.78 9.37 13.20
N LEU A 276 13.54 10.49 13.90
CA LEU A 276 14.17 11.77 13.57
C LEU A 276 15.70 11.65 13.58
N GLY A 277 16.25 10.82 14.48
CA GLY A 277 17.68 10.52 14.57
C GLY A 277 18.29 10.00 13.28
N ASP A 278 17.62 9.08 12.57
CA ASP A 278 18.12 8.50 11.31
C ASP A 278 18.23 9.56 10.20
N ILE A 279 17.27 10.49 10.17
CA ILE A 279 17.24 11.58 9.18
C ILE A 279 18.36 12.57 9.44
N LEU A 280 18.60 12.92 10.71
CA LEU A 280 19.68 13.80 11.10
C LEU A 280 21.05 13.18 10.82
N GLN A 281 21.22 11.89 11.13
CA GLN A 281 22.45 11.15 10.81
C GLN A 281 22.72 11.13 9.30
N ALA A 282 21.70 10.86 8.48
CA ALA A 282 21.83 10.90 7.02
C ALA A 282 22.19 12.30 6.50
N ASN A 283 21.66 13.36 7.12
CA ASN A 283 22.03 14.75 6.79
C ASN A 283 23.49 15.06 7.15
N ASP A 284 23.96 14.60 8.30
CA ASP A 284 25.36 14.75 8.73
C ASP A 284 26.31 14.00 7.79
N ASP A 285 25.94 12.79 7.36
CA ASP A 285 26.70 11.98 6.42
C ASP A 285 26.85 12.68 5.06
N LEU A 286 25.77 13.28 4.55
CA LEU A 286 25.79 14.11 3.35
C LEU A 286 26.69 15.32 3.51
N ALA A 287 26.59 16.03 4.64
CA ALA A 287 27.44 17.19 4.91
C ALA A 287 28.92 16.83 4.91
N ARG A 288 29.30 15.69 5.52
CA ARG A 288 30.68 15.19 5.55
C ARG A 288 31.20 14.87 4.15
N VAL A 289 30.45 14.10 3.34
CA VAL A 289 30.94 13.71 2.00
C VAL A 289 30.99 14.90 1.03
N ILE A 290 30.06 15.86 1.15
CA ILE A 290 30.07 17.11 0.38
C ILE A 290 31.31 17.95 0.73
N SER A 291 31.63 18.08 2.03
CA SER A 291 32.86 18.76 2.47
C SER A 291 34.11 18.06 1.95
N LEU A 292 34.15 16.72 1.99
CA LEU A 292 35.25 15.93 1.45
C LEU A 292 35.46 16.18 -0.05
N TYR A 293 34.39 16.18 -0.84
CA TYR A 293 34.47 16.51 -2.27
C TYR A 293 35.08 17.90 -2.50
N LYS A 294 34.60 18.92 -1.78
CA LYS A 294 35.11 20.29 -1.92
C LYS A 294 36.61 20.38 -1.59
N LYS A 295 37.04 19.68 -0.55
CA LYS A 295 38.45 19.63 -0.15
C LYS A 295 39.33 18.92 -1.18
N VAL A 296 38.90 17.75 -1.66
CA VAL A 296 39.70 16.85 -2.52
C VAL A 296 39.70 17.30 -3.98
N VAL A 297 38.55 17.75 -4.50
CA VAL A 297 38.35 18.08 -5.91
C VAL A 297 38.48 19.58 -6.17
N GLN A 298 37.88 20.42 -5.31
CA GLN A 298 37.88 21.88 -5.50
C GLN A 298 39.06 22.59 -4.81
N GLY A 299 39.74 21.91 -3.86
CA GLY A 299 40.91 22.45 -3.17
C GLY A 299 40.60 23.51 -2.13
N GLU A 300 39.36 23.56 -1.61
CA GLU A 300 39.01 24.44 -0.49
C GLU A 300 39.61 23.88 0.81
N SER A 301 40.62 24.57 1.36
CA SER A 301 41.07 24.37 2.75
C SER A 301 40.17 25.20 3.67
N ASP A 302 39.59 24.58 4.71
CA ASP A 302 38.78 25.25 5.73
C ASP A 302 39.49 26.52 6.24
N GLY A 303 38.94 27.69 5.91
CA GLY A 303 39.19 28.92 6.63
C GLY A 303 38.31 28.94 7.88
N THR A 304 38.68 28.18 8.91
CA THR A 304 38.11 28.34 10.25
C THR A 304 38.99 29.30 11.02
N GLU A 305 38.42 30.46 11.35
CA GLU A 305 38.96 31.43 12.28
C GLU A 305 39.22 30.75 13.64
N ASN A 306 40.47 30.86 14.12
CA ASN A 306 40.84 30.59 15.49
C ASN A 306 40.28 31.69 16.39
N GLU A 307 39.29 31.39 17.22
CA GLU A 307 39.03 32.09 18.48
C GLU A 307 39.33 31.13 19.63
N GLU A 308 40.52 31.32 20.16
CA GLU A 308 41.19 30.58 21.23
C GLU A 308 40.51 30.89 22.58
N HIS A 309 39.74 29.96 23.13
CA HIS A 309 39.20 30.09 24.49
C HIS A 309 40.26 29.70 25.54
N LYS A 310 40.78 30.73 26.22
CA LYS A 310 41.65 30.67 27.39
C LYS A 310 40.90 30.10 28.61
N PRO A 311 41.53 29.29 29.49
CA PRO A 311 40.86 28.77 30.68
C PRO A 311 40.88 29.78 31.84
N ALA A 312 39.72 30.00 32.47
CA ALA A 312 39.60 30.77 33.72
C ALA A 312 39.65 29.83 34.96
N PRO A 313 40.08 30.33 36.14
CA PRO A 313 40.48 29.51 37.27
C PRO A 313 39.35 29.15 38.24
N ARG A 314 39.65 28.12 39.05
CA ARG A 314 38.85 27.54 40.14
C ARG A 314 38.56 28.54 41.26
N GLU A 315 37.37 28.46 41.85
CA GLU A 315 37.14 28.67 43.28
C GLU A 315 35.76 28.15 43.73
N GLY A 316 35.71 27.54 44.94
CA GLY A 316 34.54 27.58 45.84
C GLY A 316 33.56 26.41 45.83
N GLU A 317 33.75 25.45 46.75
CA GLU A 317 32.73 24.48 47.19
C GLU A 317 31.47 25.19 47.74
N HIS A 318 30.26 24.66 47.47
CA HIS A 318 29.17 24.57 48.45
C HIS A 318 28.12 23.52 48.03
N LYS A 319 27.70 22.69 49.00
CA LYS A 319 26.75 21.58 48.89
C LYS A 319 25.31 22.07 48.85
N HIS A 320 24.49 21.62 47.88
CA HIS A 320 23.08 21.31 48.14
C HIS A 320 22.47 20.34 47.12
N THR A 321 21.53 19.57 47.63
CA THR A 321 20.81 18.42 47.06
C THR A 321 19.69 18.80 46.08
N HIS A 322 19.28 17.79 45.29
CA HIS A 322 17.97 17.55 44.65
C HIS A 322 17.72 17.90 43.17
N THR A 323 17.44 16.81 42.42
CA THR A 323 16.45 16.61 41.32
C THR A 323 16.54 17.45 40.04
N HIS A 324 16.94 16.79 38.95
CA HIS A 324 16.90 17.32 37.58
C HIS A 324 15.53 17.08 36.92
N THR A 325 14.88 18.18 36.54
CA THR A 325 14.02 18.29 35.36
C THR A 325 14.56 19.45 34.52
N HIS A 326 15.04 19.19 33.30
CA HIS A 326 15.54 20.22 32.39
C HIS A 326 14.51 20.52 31.29
N THR A 327 13.93 21.71 31.36
CA THR A 327 13.47 22.49 30.21
C THR A 327 14.64 23.36 29.76
N CYS A 328 14.92 23.42 28.45
CA CYS A 328 15.90 24.38 27.90
C CYS A 328 15.36 25.05 26.63
N THR A 329 15.30 26.37 26.71
CA THR A 329 14.82 27.33 25.72
C THR A 329 15.99 27.76 24.83
N ILE A 330 15.89 27.64 23.50
CA ILE A 330 16.93 28.11 22.56
C ILE A 330 16.58 29.54 22.08
N HIS A 331 17.55 30.44 22.28
CA HIS A 331 17.54 31.85 21.91
C HIS A 331 17.80 32.01 20.40
N THR A 332 16.93 32.74 19.69
CA THR A 332 17.04 33.05 18.25
C THR A 332 17.72 34.41 18.06
N VAL A 333 18.78 34.48 17.24
CA VAL A 333 19.36 35.75 16.77
C VAL A 333 18.66 36.17 15.47
N LEU A 334 17.91 37.28 15.54
CA LEU A 334 17.28 37.94 14.40
C LEU A 334 18.20 39.05 13.87
N PHE A 335 18.55 39.00 12.59
CA PHE A 335 18.92 40.18 11.80
C PHE A 335 17.97 40.25 10.60
N PHE A 336 17.03 41.20 10.64
CA PHE A 336 16.18 41.57 9.50
C PHE A 336 16.59 42.95 9.01
N SER A 337 16.84 43.05 7.70
CA SER A 337 16.79 44.29 6.94
C SER A 337 15.53 44.27 6.06
N GLN A 338 14.85 45.41 6.06
CA GLN A 338 13.56 45.78 5.47
C GLN A 338 13.22 45.14 4.11
N ASN A 339 12.13 44.36 4.08
CA ASN A 339 11.03 44.53 3.13
C ASN A 339 9.79 43.80 3.65
N SER A 340 9.10 44.49 4.55
CA SER A 340 7.80 44.14 5.13
C SER A 340 6.69 44.55 4.16
N LEU A 341 5.93 43.58 3.63
CA LEU A 341 4.46 43.59 3.65
C LEU A 341 3.86 42.31 3.00
N SER A 342 4.59 41.59 2.16
CA SER A 342 4.09 40.36 1.50
C SER A 342 4.11 39.12 2.41
N MET A 343 4.92 39.11 3.47
CA MET A 343 5.03 37.98 4.42
C MET A 343 3.94 37.96 5.51
N LEU A 344 3.20 39.05 5.71
CA LEU A 344 2.10 39.06 6.68
C LEU A 344 0.91 38.19 6.20
N PHE A 345 0.77 37.96 4.90
CA PHE A 345 -0.21 37.01 4.35
C PHE A 345 0.23 35.55 4.49
N LEU A 346 1.53 35.26 4.53
CA LEU A 346 2.07 33.92 4.79
C LEU A 346 2.14 33.58 6.29
N GLY A 347 2.16 34.59 7.16
CA GLY A 347 2.18 34.44 8.62
C GLY A 347 0.85 33.97 9.21
N LEU A 348 -0.29 34.40 8.65
CA LEU A 348 -1.61 33.92 9.08
C LEU A 348 -1.88 32.48 8.64
N SER A 349 -1.21 32.00 7.58
CA SER A 349 -1.27 30.58 7.17
C SER A 349 -0.52 29.65 8.13
N ARG A 350 0.42 30.16 8.93
CA ARG A 350 1.24 29.33 9.84
C ARG A 350 0.71 29.22 11.27
N LEU A 351 -0.18 30.11 11.71
CA LEU A 351 -0.88 29.91 13.00
C LEU A 351 -1.94 28.78 12.94
N CYS A 352 -2.33 28.32 11.74
CA CYS A 352 -3.26 27.20 11.59
C CYS A 352 -2.60 25.81 11.63
N PHE A 353 -1.27 25.71 11.61
CA PHE A 353 -0.56 24.42 11.49
C PHE A 353 -0.26 23.71 12.82
N SER A 354 -0.63 24.31 13.97
CA SER A 354 -0.40 23.72 15.31
C SER A 354 -1.66 23.15 15.98
N PHE A 355 -2.80 23.08 15.29
CA PHE A 355 -3.99 22.40 15.79
C PHE A 355 -4.45 21.35 14.78
N SER A 356 -4.67 20.13 15.28
CA SER A 356 -5.17 18.95 14.58
C SER A 356 -5.98 19.27 13.32
N LEU A 357 -5.65 18.61 12.21
CA LEU A 357 -6.34 18.73 10.92
C LEU A 357 -7.88 18.57 11.05
N SER A 358 -8.36 17.91 12.10
CA SER A 358 -9.79 17.78 12.45
C SER A 358 -10.45 19.08 12.94
N HIS A 359 -9.69 19.96 13.59
CA HIS A 359 -10.15 21.31 13.99
C HIS A 359 -9.99 22.34 12.87
N CYS A 360 -9.00 22.19 11.99
CA CYS A 360 -8.84 23.06 10.82
C CYS A 360 -9.84 22.72 9.71
N LEU A 361 -10.20 21.44 9.49
CA LEU A 361 -11.31 21.03 8.63
C LEU A 361 -12.66 21.47 9.18
N ARG A 362 -12.89 21.39 10.51
CA ARG A 362 -14.08 21.98 11.13
C ARG A 362 -14.12 23.50 10.95
N ASN A 363 -13.00 24.22 11.14
CA ASN A 363 -12.94 25.67 10.95
C ASN A 363 -12.95 26.11 9.47
N LEU A 364 -12.54 25.28 8.52
CA LEU A 364 -12.73 25.54 7.10
C LEU A 364 -14.20 25.38 6.74
N GLN A 365 -14.89 24.38 7.31
CA GLN A 365 -16.35 24.24 7.21
C GLN A 365 -17.08 25.42 7.90
N THR A 366 -16.52 25.99 8.96
CA THR A 366 -17.01 27.23 9.60
C THR A 366 -16.72 28.48 8.76
N LEU A 367 -15.62 28.53 8.00
CA LEU A 367 -15.33 29.58 7.01
C LEU A 367 -16.22 29.46 5.76
N PHE A 368 -16.58 28.25 5.34
CA PHE A 368 -17.53 27.98 4.26
C PHE A 368 -19.01 28.20 4.66
N ASN A 369 -19.31 28.24 5.96
CA ASN A 369 -20.62 28.68 6.47
C ASN A 369 -20.77 30.21 6.48
N CYS A 370 -19.71 30.97 6.16
CA CYS A 370 -19.80 32.40 5.95
C CYS A 370 -20.11 32.66 4.47
N GLY A 371 -21.40 32.71 4.13
CA GLY A 371 -21.81 33.06 2.77
C GLY A 371 -21.26 34.44 2.40
N ILE A 372 -20.33 34.51 1.42
CA ILE A 372 -20.04 35.66 0.54
C ILE A 372 -19.07 35.21 -0.60
N THR A 373 -19.61 35.19 -1.84
CA THR A 373 -19.03 35.49 -3.18
C THR A 373 -17.89 34.68 -3.86
N GLY A 374 -18.25 33.56 -4.50
CA GLY A 374 -18.37 33.47 -5.97
C GLY A 374 -17.21 33.82 -6.93
N SER A 375 -15.94 33.85 -6.53
CA SER A 375 -14.82 34.17 -7.45
C SER A 375 -14.24 32.93 -8.17
N ILE A 376 -13.84 33.05 -9.45
CA ILE A 376 -13.22 31.96 -10.25
C ILE A 376 -12.01 31.34 -9.53
N THR A 377 -11.24 32.18 -8.82
CA THR A 377 -10.06 31.79 -8.05
C THR A 377 -10.39 30.84 -6.90
N GLU A 378 -11.48 31.08 -6.17
CA GLU A 378 -11.91 30.19 -5.07
C GLU A 378 -12.38 28.83 -5.57
N VAL A 379 -13.10 28.81 -6.70
CA VAL A 379 -13.59 27.56 -7.32
C VAL A 379 -12.42 26.73 -7.84
N THR A 380 -11.44 27.40 -8.41
CA THR A 380 -10.23 26.78 -8.93
C THR A 380 -9.43 26.10 -7.81
N VAL A 381 -9.22 26.79 -6.70
CA VAL A 381 -8.54 26.23 -5.52
C VAL A 381 -9.34 25.05 -4.96
N PHE A 382 -10.67 25.19 -4.86
CA PHE A 382 -11.54 24.12 -4.37
C PHE A 382 -11.40 22.84 -5.19
N ILE A 383 -11.56 22.91 -6.52
CA ILE A 383 -11.48 21.69 -7.33
C ILE A 383 -10.07 21.10 -7.36
N GLU A 384 -9.01 21.91 -7.23
CA GLU A 384 -7.63 21.43 -7.16
C GLU A 384 -7.38 20.58 -5.90
N ILE A 385 -7.99 20.91 -4.77
CA ILE A 385 -7.86 20.17 -3.51
C ILE A 385 -8.96 19.12 -3.27
N TYR A 386 -10.06 19.18 -4.03
CA TYR A 386 -11.18 18.25 -3.88
C TYR A 386 -10.87 16.90 -4.56
N GLU A 387 -11.00 15.83 -3.79
CA GLU A 387 -10.92 14.44 -4.25
C GLU A 387 -12.22 13.73 -3.90
N ILE A 388 -12.75 12.96 -4.86
CA ILE A 388 -14.00 12.23 -4.70
C ILE A 388 -13.77 10.81 -5.21
N GLU A 389 -14.08 9.83 -4.39
CA GLU A 389 -13.98 8.43 -4.79
C GLU A 389 -15.18 8.04 -5.63
N ILE A 390 -14.95 7.19 -6.63
CA ILE A 390 -16.00 6.80 -7.59
C ILE A 390 -17.11 5.97 -6.95
N ASP A 391 -16.80 5.23 -5.87
CA ASP A 391 -17.72 4.29 -5.20
C ASP A 391 -18.86 4.98 -4.43
N ILE A 392 -18.76 6.31 -4.23
CA ILE A 392 -19.80 7.11 -3.56
C ILE A 392 -20.66 7.91 -4.54
N LEU A 393 -20.41 7.81 -5.86
CA LEU A 393 -21.14 8.57 -6.87
C LEU A 393 -22.40 7.82 -7.31
N SER A 394 -23.55 8.49 -7.18
CA SER A 394 -24.79 8.04 -7.78
C SER A 394 -24.80 8.38 -9.27
N SER A 395 -25.03 7.37 -10.12
CA SER A 395 -25.21 7.58 -11.55
C SER A 395 -26.45 8.45 -11.78
N GLY A 396 -26.27 9.62 -12.39
CA GLY A 396 -27.37 10.52 -12.71
C GLY A 396 -28.34 9.93 -13.74
N LYS A 397 -29.52 10.55 -13.87
CA LYS A 397 -30.54 10.11 -14.85
C LYS A 397 -30.27 10.56 -16.27
N ALA A 398 -29.27 11.43 -16.45
CA ALA A 398 -28.83 11.90 -17.76
C ALA A 398 -28.16 10.78 -18.56
N LEU A 399 -28.45 10.72 -19.86
CA LEU A 399 -27.79 9.77 -20.77
C LEU A 399 -26.29 10.09 -20.87
N PRO A 400 -25.42 9.06 -20.91
CA PRO A 400 -24.00 9.29 -21.09
C PRO A 400 -23.71 9.85 -22.48
N VAL A 401 -22.69 10.71 -22.55
CA VAL A 401 -22.24 11.32 -23.80
C VAL A 401 -21.01 10.62 -24.32
N THR A 402 -21.05 10.17 -25.57
CA THR A 402 -19.90 9.55 -26.23
C THR A 402 -18.90 10.63 -26.65
N ALA A 403 -17.73 10.63 -26.01
CA ALA A 403 -16.63 11.50 -26.40
C ALA A 403 -15.86 10.93 -27.59
N TYR A 404 -15.66 9.61 -27.62
CA TYR A 404 -14.89 8.89 -28.64
C TYR A 404 -15.47 7.50 -28.88
N ASP A 405 -15.58 7.09 -30.14
CA ASP A 405 -16.00 5.74 -30.55
C ASP A 405 -15.41 5.41 -31.94
N LYS A 406 -14.24 4.77 -31.93
CA LYS A 406 -13.55 4.28 -33.15
C LYS A 406 -12.72 3.04 -32.82
N ASP A 407 -12.53 2.18 -33.82
CA ASP A 407 -11.65 0.99 -33.74
C ASP A 407 -11.93 0.07 -32.53
N GLY A 408 -13.18 0.06 -32.05
CA GLY A 408 -13.59 -0.73 -30.89
C GLY A 408 -13.26 -0.11 -29.53
N VAL A 409 -12.56 1.03 -29.48
CA VAL A 409 -12.29 1.79 -28.25
C VAL A 409 -13.34 2.88 -28.08
N ARG A 410 -13.98 2.92 -26.91
CA ARG A 410 -15.05 3.88 -26.60
C ARG A 410 -14.77 4.65 -25.32
N VAL A 411 -15.03 5.95 -25.33
CA VAL A 411 -14.95 6.84 -24.16
C VAL A 411 -16.30 7.50 -23.94
N LEU A 412 -16.89 7.24 -22.78
CA LEU A 412 -18.21 7.71 -22.37
C LEU A 412 -18.08 8.65 -21.17
N LEU A 413 -18.82 9.76 -21.18
CA LEU A 413 -18.93 10.70 -20.08
C LEU A 413 -20.28 10.48 -19.38
N HIS A 414 -20.23 10.00 -18.14
CA HIS A 414 -21.41 9.85 -17.29
C HIS A 414 -21.48 11.04 -16.33
N PHE A 415 -22.65 11.65 -16.21
CA PHE A 415 -22.85 12.81 -15.33
C PHE A 415 -23.44 12.35 -14.01
N ALA A 416 -22.72 12.60 -12.91
CA ALA A 416 -23.21 12.25 -11.58
C ALA A 416 -24.25 13.27 -11.09
N THR A 417 -25.20 12.81 -10.27
CA THR A 417 -26.13 13.69 -9.55
C THR A 417 -25.43 14.48 -8.44
N ASP A 418 -24.38 13.90 -7.86
CA ASP A 418 -23.68 14.46 -6.72
C ASP A 418 -22.84 15.66 -7.14
N CYS A 419 -23.07 16.79 -6.47
CA CYS A 419 -22.20 17.96 -6.54
C CYS A 419 -21.40 18.07 -5.24
N PRO A 420 -20.16 18.61 -5.29
CA PRO A 420 -19.40 18.86 -4.07
C PRO A 420 -20.17 19.75 -3.08
N PRO A 421 -20.03 19.54 -1.75
CA PRO A 421 -20.80 20.27 -0.74
C PRO A 421 -20.64 21.79 -0.88
N GLY A 422 -21.76 22.51 -0.99
CA GLY A 422 -21.77 23.97 -1.12
C GLY A 422 -21.32 24.52 -2.48
N ARG A 423 -21.06 23.66 -3.48
CA ARG A 423 -20.58 24.06 -4.82
C ARG A 423 -21.46 23.50 -5.93
N PRO A 424 -22.67 24.07 -6.14
CA PRO A 424 -23.54 23.68 -7.25
C PRO A 424 -22.99 24.06 -8.63
N ASP A 425 -21.94 24.88 -8.67
CA ASP A 425 -21.21 25.29 -9.87
C ASP A 425 -20.13 24.31 -10.31
N VAL A 426 -20.02 23.14 -9.66
CA VAL A 426 -19.09 22.08 -10.02
C VAL A 426 -19.86 20.82 -10.44
N LEU A 427 -19.58 20.33 -11.64
CA LEU A 427 -20.09 19.08 -12.18
C LEU A 427 -19.09 17.95 -11.99
N VAL A 428 -19.55 16.81 -11.49
CA VAL A 428 -18.77 15.58 -11.39
C VAL A 428 -19.12 14.67 -12.58
N ILE A 429 -18.08 14.23 -13.28
CA ILE A 429 -18.20 13.42 -14.49
C ILE A 429 -17.37 12.15 -14.30
N VAL A 430 -17.99 10.99 -14.51
CA VAL A 430 -17.31 9.70 -14.54
C VAL A 430 -17.00 9.36 -15.99
N VAL A 431 -15.73 9.40 -16.35
CA VAL A 431 -15.24 8.98 -17.66
C VAL A 431 -15.06 7.47 -17.64
N SER A 432 -15.74 6.75 -18.54
CA SER A 432 -15.60 5.31 -18.71
C SER A 432 -14.99 4.99 -20.07
N MET A 433 -13.88 4.26 -20.08
CA MET A 433 -13.15 3.83 -21.27
C MET A 433 -13.31 2.32 -21.42
N LEU A 434 -13.75 1.88 -22.60
CA LEU A 434 -14.10 0.50 -22.88
C LEU A 434 -13.35 0.00 -24.12
N ASN A 435 -12.96 -1.27 -24.10
CA ASN A 435 -12.37 -1.93 -25.25
C ASN A 435 -13.28 -3.07 -25.75
N THR A 436 -13.71 -2.95 -27.00
CA THR A 436 -14.44 -3.97 -27.76
C THR A 436 -13.64 -4.48 -28.96
N ALA A 437 -12.38 -4.05 -29.10
CA ALA A 437 -11.47 -4.54 -30.12
C ALA A 437 -10.88 -5.91 -29.74
N PRO A 438 -10.50 -6.74 -30.72
CA PRO A 438 -9.83 -8.03 -30.48
C PRO A 438 -8.36 -7.88 -30.04
N LEU A 439 -7.87 -6.64 -29.91
CA LEU A 439 -6.49 -6.32 -29.52
C LEU A 439 -6.48 -5.59 -28.16
N PRO A 440 -5.40 -5.71 -27.38
CA PRO A 440 -5.29 -5.01 -26.11
C PRO A 440 -5.07 -3.51 -26.34
N VAL A 441 -5.56 -2.69 -25.41
CA VAL A 441 -5.26 -1.26 -25.35
C VAL A 441 -4.28 -1.00 -24.21
N GLN A 442 -3.19 -0.30 -24.47
CA GLN A 442 -2.16 0.03 -23.47
C GLN A 442 -1.85 1.52 -23.44
N ASN A 443 -1.25 1.99 -22.34
CA ASN A 443 -0.82 3.37 -22.14
C ASN A 443 -1.91 4.40 -22.43
N ILE A 444 -3.16 4.11 -22.05
CA ILE A 444 -4.26 5.05 -22.29
C ILE A 444 -4.08 6.30 -21.42
N MET A 445 -4.19 7.47 -22.06
CA MET A 445 -4.07 8.75 -21.41
C MET A 445 -5.11 9.72 -21.98
N LEU A 446 -5.95 10.26 -21.10
CA LEU A 446 -6.91 11.30 -21.43
C LEU A 446 -6.43 12.64 -20.89
N GLN A 447 -6.42 13.65 -21.75
CA GLN A 447 -6.23 15.04 -21.37
C GLN A 447 -7.49 15.82 -21.73
N ALA A 448 -7.87 16.78 -20.88
CA ALA A 448 -9.06 17.60 -21.02
C ALA A 448 -8.71 19.08 -20.87
N ALA A 449 -9.34 19.93 -21.68
CA ALA A 449 -9.22 21.37 -21.63
C ALA A 449 -10.59 22.02 -21.83
N VAL A 450 -10.84 23.09 -21.08
CA VAL A 450 -12.10 23.85 -21.08
C VAL A 450 -11.82 25.35 -21.33
N PRO A 451 -12.85 26.16 -21.64
CA PRO A 451 -12.68 27.60 -21.81
C PRO A 451 -12.08 28.26 -20.56
N LYS A 452 -11.44 29.42 -20.73
CA LYS A 452 -10.73 30.12 -19.62
C LYS A 452 -11.63 30.55 -18.47
N SER A 453 -12.94 30.68 -18.69
CA SER A 453 -13.95 30.95 -17.67
C SER A 453 -14.25 29.75 -16.76
N MET A 454 -13.74 28.58 -17.12
CA MET A 454 -13.97 27.30 -16.45
C MET A 454 -12.64 26.67 -16.03
N LYS A 455 -12.72 25.67 -15.15
CA LYS A 455 -11.55 24.89 -14.76
C LYS A 455 -11.93 23.40 -14.72
N VAL A 456 -11.03 22.56 -15.23
CA VAL A 456 -11.19 21.11 -15.23
C VAL A 456 -10.06 20.45 -14.43
N LYS A 457 -10.39 19.42 -13.67
CA LYS A 457 -9.42 18.53 -13.02
C LYS A 457 -9.77 17.09 -13.37
N LEU A 458 -8.77 16.35 -13.84
CA LEU A 458 -8.83 14.89 -13.96
C LEU A 458 -8.14 14.28 -12.74
N GLN A 459 -8.82 13.37 -12.06
CA GLN A 459 -8.19 12.54 -11.03
C GLN A 459 -7.48 11.34 -11.67
N SER A 460 -6.71 10.60 -10.88
CA SER A 460 -6.02 9.40 -11.37
C SER A 460 -7.03 8.37 -11.91
N PRO A 461 -6.79 7.77 -13.10
CA PRO A 461 -7.63 6.70 -13.61
C PRO A 461 -7.42 5.41 -12.81
N THR A 462 -8.39 4.50 -12.87
CA THR A 462 -8.28 3.17 -12.23
C THR A 462 -7.25 2.25 -12.90
N GLY A 463 -6.82 2.56 -14.12
CA GLY A 463 -5.78 1.84 -14.84
C GLY A 463 -5.39 2.54 -16.13
N THR A 464 -4.41 1.96 -16.84
CA THR A 464 -3.89 2.45 -18.13
C THR A 464 -3.93 1.39 -19.23
N GLU A 465 -4.51 0.23 -18.95
CA GLU A 465 -4.58 -0.90 -19.88
C GLU A 465 -5.98 -1.54 -19.89
N LEU A 466 -6.44 -1.95 -21.07
CA LEU A 466 -7.68 -2.71 -21.25
C LEU A 466 -7.37 -3.99 -22.02
N ALA A 467 -7.86 -5.11 -21.49
CA ALA A 467 -7.73 -6.41 -22.13
C ALA A 467 -8.44 -6.45 -23.50
N PRO A 468 -8.04 -7.36 -24.40
CA PRO A 468 -8.80 -7.63 -25.62
C PRO A 468 -10.23 -8.05 -25.29
N PHE A 469 -11.17 -7.72 -26.19
CA PHE A 469 -12.57 -8.09 -26.02
C PHE A 469 -12.72 -9.62 -25.94
N ASN A 470 -13.35 -10.07 -24.84
CA ASN A 470 -13.70 -11.46 -24.62
C ASN A 470 -15.22 -11.58 -24.48
N PRO A 471 -15.92 -12.30 -25.37
CA PRO A 471 -17.38 -12.42 -25.32
C PRO A 471 -17.89 -13.24 -24.12
N VAL A 472 -17.03 -13.96 -23.41
CA VAL A 472 -17.40 -14.82 -22.26
C VAL A 472 -17.27 -14.08 -20.93
N LEU A 473 -16.41 -13.06 -20.86
CA LEU A 473 -16.14 -12.29 -19.66
C LEU A 473 -16.78 -10.90 -19.77
N PRO A 474 -17.26 -10.30 -18.67
CA PRO A 474 -17.72 -8.92 -18.70
C PRO A 474 -16.56 -8.01 -19.15
N PRO A 475 -16.81 -7.03 -20.05
CA PRO A 475 -15.76 -6.14 -20.53
C PRO A 475 -15.22 -5.28 -19.39
N SER A 476 -13.90 -5.32 -19.17
CA SER A 476 -13.21 -4.43 -18.24
C SER A 476 -13.34 -2.98 -18.71
N SER A 477 -13.46 -2.04 -17.77
CA SER A 477 -13.47 -0.60 -18.04
C SER A 477 -12.40 0.11 -17.22
N ILE A 478 -11.80 1.14 -17.81
CA ILE A 478 -11.04 2.14 -17.06
C ILE A 478 -11.98 3.27 -16.75
N THR A 479 -12.07 3.60 -15.47
CA THR A 479 -12.85 4.73 -14.97
C THR A 479 -11.93 5.84 -14.49
N GLN A 480 -12.30 7.08 -14.77
CA GLN A 480 -11.56 8.26 -14.33
C GLN A 480 -12.54 9.38 -13.95
N VAL A 481 -12.37 9.96 -12.77
CA VAL A 481 -13.21 11.08 -12.33
C VAL A 481 -12.70 12.39 -12.91
N MET A 482 -13.62 13.18 -13.47
CA MET A 482 -13.38 14.51 -14.00
C MET A 482 -14.28 15.52 -13.28
N LEU A 483 -13.67 16.53 -12.67
CA LEU A 483 -14.36 17.65 -12.03
C LEU A 483 -14.34 18.85 -12.97
N LEU A 484 -15.50 19.45 -13.20
CA LEU A 484 -15.66 20.63 -14.04
C LEU A 484 -16.30 21.78 -13.26
N ALA A 485 -15.53 22.84 -13.01
CA ALA A 485 -16.01 24.08 -12.42
C ALA A 485 -16.49 25.06 -13.49
N ASN A 486 -17.72 25.54 -13.36
CA ASN A 486 -18.33 26.54 -14.25
C ASN A 486 -19.04 27.64 -13.44
N PRO A 487 -18.26 28.54 -12.80
CA PRO A 487 -18.81 29.59 -11.95
C PRO A 487 -19.69 30.60 -12.70
N LEU A 488 -19.43 30.80 -13.99
CA LEU A 488 -20.19 31.74 -14.83
C LEU A 488 -21.43 31.11 -15.48
N LYS A 489 -21.67 29.80 -15.25
CA LYS A 489 -22.79 29.03 -15.84
C LYS A 489 -22.87 29.15 -17.38
N GLU A 490 -21.72 29.28 -18.04
CA GLU A 490 -21.65 29.40 -19.49
C GLU A 490 -21.79 28.03 -20.18
N LYS A 491 -22.08 28.00 -21.49
CA LYS A 491 -22.13 26.76 -22.26
C LYS A 491 -20.75 26.08 -22.25
N VAL A 492 -20.70 24.82 -21.80
CA VAL A 492 -19.46 24.03 -21.75
C VAL A 492 -19.06 23.58 -23.15
N ARG A 493 -17.76 23.73 -23.47
CA ARG A 493 -17.10 23.12 -24.63
C ARG A 493 -15.80 22.48 -24.19
N LEU A 494 -15.80 21.17 -24.02
CA LEU A 494 -14.65 20.39 -23.58
C LEU A 494 -13.85 19.92 -24.79
N ARG A 495 -12.58 20.29 -24.87
CA ARG A 495 -11.64 19.68 -25.81
C ARG A 495 -10.88 18.58 -25.11
N TYR A 496 -10.71 17.44 -25.78
CA TYR A 496 -9.94 16.33 -25.25
C TYR A 496 -8.83 15.90 -26.21
N LYS A 497 -7.77 15.33 -25.64
CA LYS A 497 -6.75 14.58 -26.36
C LYS A 497 -6.64 13.20 -25.73
N LEU A 498 -6.87 12.17 -26.54
CA LEU A 498 -6.83 10.76 -26.15
C LEU A 498 -5.63 10.11 -26.83
N MET A 499 -4.75 9.50 -26.04
CA MET A 499 -3.57 8.79 -26.53
C MET A 499 -3.61 7.35 -26.02
N PHE A 500 -3.33 6.37 -26.87
CA PHE A 500 -3.26 4.96 -26.49
C PHE A 500 -2.52 4.13 -27.54
N LEU A 501 -2.13 2.92 -27.17
CA LEU A 501 -1.64 1.88 -28.07
C LEU A 501 -2.73 0.83 -28.24
N LEU A 502 -3.08 0.47 -29.48
CA LEU A 502 -3.98 -0.65 -29.78
C LEU A 502 -3.17 -1.73 -30.51
N GLY A 503 -2.82 -2.79 -29.78
CA GLY A 503 -1.71 -3.66 -30.17
C GLY A 503 -0.42 -2.84 -30.30
N GLU A 504 0.21 -2.87 -31.47
CA GLU A 504 1.47 -2.16 -31.75
C GLU A 504 1.29 -0.76 -32.35
N ARG A 505 0.04 -0.32 -32.59
CA ARG A 505 -0.23 0.97 -33.26
C ARG A 505 -0.55 2.05 -32.24
N GLN A 506 0.13 3.17 -32.35
CA GLN A 506 -0.11 4.35 -31.52
C GLN A 506 -1.20 5.25 -32.12
N TYR A 507 -2.14 5.63 -31.28
CA TYR A 507 -3.24 6.54 -31.59
C TYR A 507 -3.09 7.83 -30.78
N CYS A 508 -3.40 8.96 -31.41
CA CYS A 508 -3.43 10.28 -30.78
C CYS A 508 -4.60 11.07 -31.39
N GLU A 509 -5.75 11.01 -30.73
CA GLU A 509 -7.00 11.57 -31.21
C GLU A 509 -7.33 12.83 -30.44
N VAL A 510 -7.83 13.84 -31.14
CA VAL A 510 -8.29 15.10 -30.56
C VAL A 510 -9.74 15.30 -30.94
N GLY A 511 -10.57 15.66 -29.96
CA GLY A 511 -11.99 15.89 -30.19
C GLY A 511 -12.55 17.01 -29.32
N GLU A 512 -13.80 17.36 -29.59
CA GLU A 512 -14.56 18.36 -28.82
C GLU A 512 -15.92 17.75 -28.46
N VAL A 513 -16.35 17.99 -27.21
CA VAL A 513 -17.65 17.60 -26.68
C VAL A 513 -18.34 18.86 -26.18
N ASP A 514 -19.58 19.09 -26.61
CA ASP A 514 -20.38 20.26 -26.20
C ASP A 514 -21.79 19.89 -25.68
N GLN A 515 -22.09 18.60 -25.61
CA GLN A 515 -23.39 18.03 -25.20
C GLN A 515 -23.49 17.86 -23.68
N PHE A 516 -23.11 18.89 -22.92
CA PHE A 516 -23.19 18.86 -21.46
C PHE A 516 -24.60 19.21 -20.96
N PRO A 517 -25.03 18.67 -19.80
CA PRO A 517 -26.25 19.13 -19.15
C PRO A 517 -26.19 20.65 -18.87
N PRO A 518 -27.33 21.37 -18.98
CA PRO A 518 -27.39 22.80 -18.65
C PRO A 518 -26.84 23.07 -17.24
N ALA A 519 -26.05 24.15 -17.10
CA ALA A 519 -25.37 24.50 -15.85
C ALA A 519 -26.34 24.75 -14.69
N GLU A 520 -27.58 25.12 -14.99
CA GLU A 520 -28.65 25.34 -14.02
C GLU A 520 -29.14 24.04 -13.37
N ARG A 521 -28.88 22.88 -13.99
CA ARG A 521 -29.32 21.56 -13.52
C ARG A 521 -28.23 20.79 -12.76
N TRP A 522 -27.03 21.35 -12.64
CA TRP A 522 -25.94 20.70 -11.91
C TRP A 522 -26.33 20.53 -10.43
N GLY A 523 -26.17 19.32 -9.90
CA GLY A 523 -26.66 18.92 -8.57
C GLY A 523 -28.09 18.34 -8.53
N ASN A 524 -28.83 18.33 -9.65
CA ASN A 524 -30.21 17.81 -9.76
C ASN A 524 -30.41 16.97 -11.05
N LEU A 525 -29.43 16.13 -11.41
CA LEU A 525 -29.36 15.44 -12.72
C LEU A 525 -30.14 14.12 -12.86
#